data_AF-A0A4R6BUX0-F1
#
_entry.id   AF-A0A4R6BUX0-F1
#
_cell.length_a   1.000
_cell.length_b   1.000
_cell.length_c   1.000
_cell.angle_alpha   90.00
_cell.angle_beta   90.00
_cell.angle_gamma   90.00
#
_symmetry.space_group_name_H-M   'P 1'
#
loop_
_entity.id
_entity.type
_entity.pdbx_description
1 polymer ?
#
loop_
_entity_poly.entity_id
_entity_poly.type
_entity_poly.pdbx_seq_one_letter_code
_entity_poly.pdbx_strand_id
1 'polypeptide(L)'
;MYTQKSQQVQNNKIYTYYKCVYSPDLAQDRYFENRIKSGRRPIPITGNPFVEWADHLMIHQEMSPASVIMLAKKAKLFPERFIPCIKTLYNWIDRKLIKTRNINLLTKLKLKNKKPTGFTRINKKVLGQSIELRPHAVDTRTTFGHWEIDTVVGQKSGEDQVLLTMVERK
;
A
#
# COMPACT_ATOMS: atom_id res chain seq x y z
N MET A 1 18.24 -8.04 -1.41
CA MET A 1 19.38 -8.73 -2.08
C MET A 1 19.90 -7.83 -3.18
N TYR A 2 21.18 -7.49 -3.15
CA TYR A 2 21.91 -6.86 -4.25
C TYR A 2 23.16 -7.66 -4.57
N THR A 3 23.68 -7.49 -5.79
CA THR A 3 24.87 -8.18 -6.26
C THR A 3 26.09 -7.31 -5.93
N GLN A 4 26.98 -7.84 -5.09
CA GLN A 4 28.26 -7.21 -4.80
C GLN A 4 29.35 -7.89 -5.61
N LYS A 5 30.14 -7.10 -6.35
CA LYS A 5 31.33 -7.56 -7.05
C LYS A 5 32.51 -7.54 -6.08
N SER A 6 33.23 -8.65 -5.97
CA SER A 6 34.50 -8.77 -5.27
C SER A 6 35.60 -9.14 -6.26
N GLN A 7 36.79 -8.58 -6.09
CA GLN A 7 37.95 -8.90 -6.93
C GLN A 7 39.12 -9.33 -6.06
N GLN A 8 39.77 -10.41 -6.47
CA GLN A 8 40.98 -10.93 -5.84
C GLN A 8 42.08 -11.04 -6.88
N VAL A 9 43.27 -10.53 -6.56
CA VAL A 9 44.44 -10.61 -7.43
C VAL A 9 45.39 -11.66 -6.89
N GLN A 10 45.80 -12.61 -7.73
CA GLN A 10 46.77 -13.63 -7.37
C GLN A 10 47.64 -13.96 -8.59
N ASN A 11 48.96 -13.89 -8.46
CA ASN A 11 49.94 -14.14 -9.53
C ASN A 11 49.61 -13.43 -10.86
N ASN A 12 49.40 -12.10 -10.83
CA ASN A 12 49.00 -11.28 -11.99
C ASN A 12 47.68 -11.65 -12.67
N LYS A 13 46.87 -12.54 -12.09
CA LYS A 13 45.52 -12.88 -12.55
C LYS A 13 44.48 -12.23 -11.66
N ILE A 14 43.44 -11.66 -12.26
CA ILE A 14 42.31 -11.02 -11.56
C ILE A 14 41.12 -11.98 -11.58
N TYR A 15 40.70 -12.43 -10.40
CA TYR A 15 39.51 -13.24 -10.20
C TYR A 15 38.35 -12.35 -9.76
N THR A 16 37.23 -12.41 -10.46
CA THR A 16 36.03 -11.63 -10.15
C THR A 16 34.93 -12.56 -9.66
N TYR A 17 34.37 -12.25 -8.50
CA TYR A 17 33.29 -13.00 -7.87
C TYR A 17 32.06 -12.11 -7.69
N TYR A 18 30.88 -12.72 -7.79
CA TYR A 18 29.61 -12.07 -7.52
C TYR A 18 28.97 -12.74 -6.31
N LYS A 19 28.67 -11.95 -5.28
CA LYS A 19 27.98 -12.42 -4.07
C LYS A 19 26.63 -11.72 -3.97
N CYS A 20 25.58 -12.48 -3.72
CA CYS A 20 24.30 -11.91 -3.31
C CYS A 20 24.35 -11.58 -1.81
N VAL A 21 24.19 -10.31 -1.47
CA VAL A 21 24.18 -9.82 -0.09
C VAL A 21 22.78 -9.28 0.24
N TYR A 22 22.27 -9.64 1.42
CA TYR A 22 21.03 -9.10 1.93
C TYR A 22 21.23 -7.64 2.34
N SER A 23 20.28 -6.78 1.97
CA SER A 23 20.20 -5.40 2.46
C SER A 23 18.78 -5.19 2.96
N PRO A 24 18.61 -4.81 4.24
CA PRO A 24 17.30 -4.54 4.83
C PRO A 24 16.65 -3.31 4.17
N ASP A 25 17.43 -2.25 3.90
CA ASP A 25 16.94 -1.02 3.26
C ASP A 25 16.35 -1.33 1.88
N LEU A 26 17.08 -2.08 1.05
CA LEU A 26 16.60 -2.49 -0.26
C LEU A 26 15.35 -3.38 -0.18
N ALA A 27 15.24 -4.21 0.86
CA ALA A 27 14.04 -5.02 1.08
C ALA A 27 12.84 -4.14 1.47
N GLN A 28 13.07 -3.13 2.29
CA GLN A 28 12.07 -2.16 2.72
C GLN A 28 11.58 -1.30 1.55
N ASP A 29 12.48 -0.80 0.71
CA ASP A 29 12.14 -0.05 -0.51
C ASP A 29 11.26 -0.88 -1.44
N ARG A 30 11.66 -2.13 -1.71
CA ARG A 30 10.85 -3.08 -2.50
C ARG A 30 9.47 -3.32 -1.87
N TYR A 31 9.40 -3.42 -0.54
CA TYR A 31 8.12 -3.53 0.15
C TYR A 31 7.25 -2.30 -0.11
N PHE A 32 7.78 -1.09 0.02
CA PHE A 32 7.03 0.15 -0.24
C PHE A 32 6.55 0.25 -1.69
N GLU A 33 7.41 -0.07 -2.66
CA GLU A 33 7.02 -0.11 -4.08
C GLU A 33 5.87 -1.08 -4.34
N ASN A 34 5.93 -2.28 -3.76
CA ASN A 34 4.88 -3.28 -3.89
C ASN A 34 3.63 -2.88 -3.11
N ARG A 35 3.77 -2.20 -1.97
CA ARG A 35 2.65 -1.70 -1.16
C ARG A 35 1.84 -0.65 -1.91
N ILE A 36 2.48 0.23 -2.68
CA ILE A 36 1.79 1.20 -3.55
C ILE A 36 0.97 0.47 -4.62
N LYS A 37 1.49 -0.64 -5.15
CA LYS A 37 0.80 -1.48 -6.14
C LYS A 37 -0.27 -2.39 -5.51
N SER A 38 -0.26 -2.54 -4.19
CA SER A 38 -1.19 -3.39 -3.45
C SER A 38 -2.55 -2.72 -3.29
N GLY A 39 -3.61 -3.54 -3.29
CA GLY A 39 -4.99 -3.10 -3.12
C GLY A 39 -5.78 -2.97 -4.43
N ARG A 40 -7.11 -3.01 -4.29
CA ARG A 40 -8.03 -2.92 -5.44
C ARG A 40 -8.05 -1.49 -5.98
N ARG A 41 -7.62 -1.32 -7.24
CA ARG A 41 -7.75 -0.04 -7.93
C ARG A 41 -9.23 0.24 -8.25
N PRO A 42 -9.72 1.47 -8.05
CA PRO A 42 -11.06 1.87 -8.48
C PRO A 42 -11.25 1.60 -9.97
N ILE A 43 -12.43 1.08 -10.34
CA ILE A 43 -12.82 0.75 -11.73
C ILE A 43 -12.53 1.89 -12.75
N PRO A 44 -12.71 3.19 -12.43
CA PRO A 44 -12.40 4.27 -13.38
C PRO A 44 -10.94 4.32 -13.80
N ILE A 45 -10.04 3.93 -12.90
CA ILE A 45 -8.60 3.94 -13.11
C ILE A 45 -8.18 2.77 -14.01
N THR A 46 -9.08 1.82 -14.30
CA THR A 46 -8.81 0.61 -15.09
C THR A 46 -9.21 0.76 -16.57
N GLY A 47 -9.37 2.00 -17.09
CA GLY A 47 -9.70 2.23 -18.50
C GLY A 47 -11.14 1.85 -18.86
N ASN A 48 -12.10 2.21 -18.00
CA ASN A 48 -13.50 1.89 -18.22
C ASN A 48 -14.13 2.82 -19.28
N PRO A 49 -14.60 2.31 -20.44
CA PRO A 49 -15.17 3.14 -21.52
C PRO A 49 -16.46 3.87 -21.10
N PHE A 50 -17.19 3.36 -20.11
CA PHE A 50 -18.35 4.05 -19.54
C PHE A 50 -17.98 5.41 -18.96
N VAL A 51 -16.77 5.55 -18.40
CA VAL A 51 -16.36 6.77 -17.67
C VAL A 51 -16.20 7.95 -18.60
N GLU A 52 -15.54 7.78 -19.75
CA GLU A 52 -15.34 8.87 -20.72
C GLU A 52 -16.67 9.33 -21.31
N TRP A 53 -17.54 8.39 -21.64
CA TRP A 53 -18.90 8.66 -22.10
C TRP A 53 -19.73 9.39 -21.05
N ALA A 54 -19.68 8.92 -19.81
CA ALA A 54 -20.39 9.54 -18.69
C ALA A 54 -19.88 10.95 -18.40
N ASP A 55 -18.56 11.17 -18.44
CA ASP A 55 -17.95 12.49 -18.28
C ASP A 55 -18.44 13.45 -19.36
N HIS A 56 -18.47 13.03 -20.63
CA HIS A 56 -18.97 13.87 -21.71
C HIS A 56 -20.42 14.32 -21.47
N LEU A 57 -21.31 13.40 -21.09
CA LEU A 57 -22.72 13.71 -20.84
C LEU A 57 -22.94 14.61 -19.61
N MET A 58 -22.21 14.37 -18.52
CA MET A 58 -22.34 15.18 -17.30
C MET A 58 -21.75 16.58 -17.47
N ILE A 59 -20.68 16.73 -18.26
CA ILE A 59 -20.01 18.02 -18.47
C ILE A 59 -20.72 18.85 -19.54
N HIS A 60 -21.09 18.26 -20.68
CA HIS A 60 -21.57 19.01 -21.84
C HIS A 60 -23.10 18.99 -22.00
N GLN A 61 -23.79 17.99 -21.45
CA GLN A 61 -25.25 17.88 -21.53
C GLN A 61 -25.93 18.07 -20.17
N GLU A 62 -25.17 18.46 -19.14
CA GLU A 62 -25.64 18.72 -17.77
C GLU A 62 -26.47 17.58 -17.16
N MET A 63 -26.25 16.34 -17.63
CA MET A 63 -27.02 15.20 -17.15
C MET A 63 -26.65 14.84 -15.72
N SER A 64 -27.65 14.42 -14.92
CA SER A 64 -27.38 13.90 -13.59
C SER A 64 -26.66 12.53 -13.63
N PRO A 65 -25.82 12.19 -12.65
CA PRO A 65 -25.17 10.88 -12.57
C PRO A 65 -26.16 9.70 -12.59
N ALA A 66 -27.35 9.89 -12.01
CA ALA A 66 -28.41 8.88 -12.04
C ALA A 66 -28.98 8.71 -13.46
N SER A 67 -29.24 9.81 -14.16
CA SER A 67 -29.76 9.81 -15.54
C SER A 67 -28.80 9.10 -16.49
N VAL A 68 -27.49 9.36 -16.38
CA VAL A 68 -26.45 8.72 -17.20
C VAL A 68 -26.42 7.21 -16.99
N ILE A 69 -26.48 6.74 -15.74
CA ILE A 69 -26.53 5.30 -15.44
C ILE A 69 -27.81 4.65 -15.95
N MET A 70 -28.96 5.32 -15.74
CA MET A 70 -30.25 4.80 -16.22
C MET A 70 -30.27 4.70 -17.74
N LEU A 71 -29.74 5.69 -18.44
CA LEU A 71 -29.62 5.70 -19.90
C LEU A 71 -28.73 4.54 -20.37
N ALA A 72 -27.54 4.38 -19.79
CA ALA A 72 -26.61 3.31 -20.14
C ALA A 72 -27.23 1.91 -19.96
N LYS A 73 -27.98 1.71 -18.86
CA LYS A 73 -28.67 0.43 -18.59
C LYS A 73 -29.84 0.19 -19.55
N LYS A 74 -30.69 1.20 -19.76
CA LYS A 74 -31.88 1.09 -20.62
C LYS A 74 -31.49 0.82 -22.07
N ALA A 75 -30.47 1.52 -22.55
CA ALA A 75 -29.96 1.38 -23.91
C ALA A 75 -28.94 0.24 -24.07
N LYS A 76 -28.59 -0.49 -23.00
CA LYS A 76 -27.60 -1.58 -22.98
C LYS A 76 -26.28 -1.23 -23.69
N LEU A 77 -25.80 0.01 -23.52
CA LEU A 77 -24.63 0.54 -24.23
C LEU A 77 -23.31 -0.08 -23.77
N PHE A 78 -23.26 -0.56 -22.54
CA PHE A 78 -22.06 -1.14 -21.94
C PHE A 78 -22.40 -2.43 -21.19
N PRO A 79 -21.48 -3.40 -21.14
CA PRO A 79 -21.58 -4.55 -20.23
C PRO A 79 -21.79 -4.10 -18.78
N GLU A 80 -22.63 -4.81 -18.02
CA GLU A 80 -23.00 -4.42 -16.64
C GLU A 80 -21.78 -4.24 -15.72
N ARG A 81 -20.71 -5.01 -15.93
CA ARG A 81 -19.45 -4.88 -15.18
C ARG A 81 -18.80 -3.48 -15.25
N PHE A 82 -19.09 -2.72 -16.30
CA PHE A 82 -18.56 -1.37 -16.51
C PHE A 82 -19.49 -0.30 -15.95
N ILE A 83 -20.77 -0.61 -15.73
CA ILE A 83 -21.74 0.37 -15.24
C ILE A 83 -21.74 0.34 -13.70
N PRO A 84 -21.28 1.40 -13.01
CA PRO A 84 -21.32 1.47 -11.56
C PRO A 84 -22.76 1.66 -11.05
N CYS A 85 -22.96 1.44 -9.74
CA CYS A 85 -24.15 1.95 -9.08
C CYS A 85 -24.06 3.48 -8.88
N ILE A 86 -25.22 4.13 -8.72
CA ILE A 86 -25.33 5.60 -8.59
C ILE A 86 -24.42 6.15 -7.49
N LYS A 87 -24.44 5.50 -6.31
CA LYS A 87 -23.59 5.88 -5.17
C LYS A 87 -22.09 5.80 -5.50
N THR A 88 -21.69 4.80 -6.28
CA THR A 88 -20.30 4.62 -6.70
C THR A 88 -19.86 5.70 -7.67
N LEU A 89 -20.71 6.08 -8.63
CA LEU A 89 -20.42 7.19 -9.54
C LEU A 89 -20.27 8.53 -8.79
N TYR A 90 -21.15 8.82 -7.83
CA TYR A 90 -20.99 9.99 -6.96
C TYR A 90 -19.68 9.95 -6.16
N ASN A 91 -19.32 8.79 -5.59
CA ASN A 91 -18.08 8.61 -4.85
C ASN A 91 -16.84 8.83 -5.74
N TRP A 92 -16.90 8.43 -7.01
CA TRP A 92 -15.82 8.71 -7.97
C TRP A 92 -15.65 10.21 -8.22
N ILE A 93 -16.74 10.94 -8.37
CA ILE A 93 -16.74 12.40 -8.53
C ILE A 93 -16.16 13.08 -7.28
N ASP A 94 -16.61 12.68 -6.09
CA ASP A 94 -16.15 13.28 -4.82
C ASP A 94 -14.66 13.03 -4.55
N ARG A 95 -14.18 11.83 -4.90
CA ARG A 95 -12.76 11.46 -4.81
C ARG A 95 -11.93 11.97 -5.99
N LYS A 96 -12.52 12.74 -6.92
CA LYS A 96 -11.86 13.27 -8.12
C LYS A 96 -11.17 12.19 -8.97
N LEU A 97 -11.83 11.03 -9.08
CA LEU A 97 -11.34 9.89 -9.88
C LEU A 97 -11.72 9.96 -11.36
N ILE A 98 -12.62 10.87 -11.73
CA ILE A 98 -13.09 11.11 -13.10
C ILE A 98 -13.05 12.62 -13.42
N LYS A 99 -13.24 13.02 -14.68
CA LYS A 99 -13.13 14.44 -15.08
C LYS A 99 -14.27 15.28 -14.53
N THR A 100 -15.46 14.71 -14.41
CA THR A 100 -16.63 15.38 -13.83
C THR A 100 -16.38 15.79 -12.39
N ARG A 101 -16.64 17.06 -12.06
CA ARG A 101 -16.54 17.62 -10.71
C ARG A 101 -17.90 18.01 -10.18
N ASN A 102 -17.99 18.23 -8.86
CA ASN A 102 -19.23 18.68 -8.22
C ASN A 102 -19.77 20.00 -8.77
N ILE A 103 -18.90 20.87 -9.32
CA ILE A 103 -19.30 22.12 -9.99
C ILE A 103 -20.07 21.89 -11.30
N ASN A 104 -19.90 20.73 -11.94
CA ASN A 104 -20.59 20.39 -13.18
C ASN A 104 -21.99 19.82 -12.91
N LEU A 105 -22.37 19.59 -11.64
CA LEU A 105 -23.60 18.91 -11.28
C LEU A 105 -24.64 19.91 -10.77
N LEU A 106 -25.78 19.99 -11.45
CA LEU A 106 -26.88 20.90 -11.13
C LEU A 106 -27.41 20.77 -9.69
N THR A 107 -27.52 19.54 -9.17
CA THR A 107 -28.28 19.27 -7.93
C THR A 107 -27.42 18.96 -6.71
N LYS A 108 -26.09 18.78 -6.86
CA LYS A 108 -25.25 18.22 -5.79
C LYS A 108 -24.83 19.23 -4.71
N LEU A 109 -24.87 20.53 -5.02
CA LEU A 109 -24.41 21.59 -4.12
C LEU A 109 -25.18 21.68 -2.78
N LYS A 110 -26.32 20.98 -2.63
CA LYS A 110 -27.17 21.04 -1.42
C LYS A 110 -26.91 19.96 -0.37
N LEU A 111 -26.10 18.93 -0.65
CA LEU A 111 -25.77 17.91 0.34
C LEU A 111 -24.60 18.39 1.21
N LYS A 112 -24.88 18.74 2.47
CA LYS A 112 -23.82 18.88 3.49
C LYS A 112 -23.05 17.57 3.52
N ASN A 113 -21.79 17.62 3.08
CA ASN A 113 -20.87 16.51 3.30
C ASN A 113 -20.84 16.27 4.81
N LYS A 114 -21.40 15.13 5.26
CA LYS A 114 -21.06 14.64 6.59
C LYS A 114 -19.54 14.66 6.62
N LYS A 115 -18.95 15.38 7.58
CA LYS A 115 -17.48 15.44 7.74
C LYS A 115 -16.98 14.02 7.53
N PRO A 116 -15.94 13.78 6.71
CA PRO A 116 -15.35 12.46 6.67
C PRO A 116 -14.98 12.18 8.12
N THR A 117 -15.78 11.36 8.80
CA THR A 117 -15.39 10.73 10.03
C THR A 117 -14.23 9.92 9.55
N GLY A 118 -13.02 10.48 9.70
CA GLY A 118 -11.80 9.79 9.39
C GLY A 118 -11.98 8.46 10.07
N PHE A 119 -12.09 7.39 9.28
CA PHE A 119 -11.79 6.07 9.78
C PHE A 119 -10.27 6.07 9.98
N THR A 120 -9.78 6.91 10.91
CA THR A 120 -8.68 6.51 11.77
C THR A 120 -9.26 5.33 12.54
N ARG A 121 -9.22 4.16 11.91
CA ARG A 121 -9.25 2.90 12.63
C ARG A 121 -8.08 3.02 13.58
N ILE A 122 -8.36 3.43 14.80
CA ILE A 122 -7.36 3.40 15.87
C ILE A 122 -7.00 1.92 15.95
N ASN A 123 -5.73 1.61 15.71
CA ASN A 123 -5.28 0.24 15.82
C ASN A 123 -5.63 -0.24 17.23
N LYS A 124 -6.37 -1.37 17.33
CA LYS A 124 -6.73 -1.94 18.64
C LYS A 124 -5.49 -2.20 19.51
N LYS A 125 -4.36 -2.48 18.86
CA LYS A 125 -3.06 -2.66 19.49
C LYS A 125 -2.12 -1.54 19.04
N VAL A 126 -1.61 -0.79 20.02
CA VAL A 126 -0.51 0.17 19.81
C VAL A 126 0.79 -0.62 19.94
N LEU A 127 1.57 -0.71 18.86
CA LEU A 127 2.79 -1.53 18.80
C LEU A 127 4.00 -0.89 19.52
N GLY A 128 3.81 0.28 20.14
CA GLY A 128 4.88 1.03 20.80
C GLY A 128 5.61 1.98 19.85
N GLN A 129 6.70 2.57 20.35
CA GLN A 129 7.61 3.41 19.57
C GLN A 129 8.49 2.56 18.65
N SER A 130 8.89 3.11 17.50
CA SER A 130 9.84 2.45 16.61
C SER A 130 11.15 2.17 17.34
N ILE A 131 11.79 1.04 17.04
CA ILE A 131 13.11 0.69 17.59
C ILE A 131 14.18 1.72 17.21
N GLU A 132 13.99 2.44 16.11
CA GLU A 132 14.88 3.52 15.65
C GLU A 132 14.86 4.75 16.57
N LEU A 133 13.79 4.92 17.35
CA LEU A 133 13.64 6.02 18.30
C LEU A 133 14.19 5.70 19.69
N ARG A 134 14.81 4.53 19.88
CA ARG A 134 15.36 4.15 21.19
C ARG A 134 16.55 5.04 21.56
N PRO A 135 16.76 5.34 22.84
CA PRO A 135 17.90 6.12 23.28
C PRO A 135 19.23 5.45 22.90
N HIS A 136 20.21 6.24 22.44
CA HIS A 136 21.55 5.76 22.08
C HIS A 136 22.27 5.02 23.24
N ALA A 137 21.94 5.33 24.50
CA ALA A 137 22.47 4.62 25.66
C ALA A 137 22.19 3.10 25.65
N VAL A 138 21.14 2.66 24.93
CA VAL A 138 20.81 1.23 24.79
C VAL A 138 21.80 0.51 23.86
N ASP A 139 22.45 1.23 22.94
CA ASP A 139 23.45 0.63 22.04
C ASP A 139 24.73 0.23 22.76
N THR A 140 25.14 1.03 23.74
CA THR A 140 26.38 0.81 24.49
C THR A 140 26.25 -0.30 25.53
N ARG A 141 25.02 -0.66 25.94
CA ARG A 141 24.71 -1.74 26.90
C ARG A 141 25.45 -1.73 28.24
N THR A 142 26.05 -0.59 28.59
CA THR A 142 26.90 -0.41 29.76
C THR A 142 26.15 -0.48 31.10
N THR A 143 24.82 -0.39 31.11
CA THR A 143 23.99 -0.43 32.32
C THR A 143 23.38 -1.81 32.54
N PHE A 144 23.25 -2.22 33.80
CA PHE A 144 22.56 -3.46 34.18
C PHE A 144 21.09 -3.47 33.68
N GLY A 145 20.60 -4.64 33.24
CA GLY A 145 19.21 -4.82 32.81
C GLY A 145 18.96 -4.88 31.30
N HIS A 146 20.01 -4.96 30.47
CA HIS A 146 19.86 -5.24 29.03
C HIS A 146 19.86 -6.75 28.76
N TRP A 147 18.68 -7.35 28.69
CA TRP A 147 18.50 -8.77 28.38
C TRP A 147 18.31 -9.00 26.89
N GLU A 148 19.05 -9.95 26.32
CA GLU A 148 18.84 -10.45 24.97
C GLU A 148 18.19 -11.83 25.03
N ILE A 149 17.15 -12.00 24.22
CA ILE A 149 16.37 -13.23 24.15
C ILE A 149 16.53 -13.76 22.74
N ASP A 150 17.30 -14.83 22.61
CA ASP A 150 17.49 -15.56 21.37
C ASP A 150 16.79 -16.90 21.41
N THR A 151 16.39 -17.37 20.24
CA THR A 151 15.83 -18.71 20.06
C THR A 151 16.71 -19.50 19.11
N VAL A 152 17.24 -20.62 19.59
CA VAL A 152 18.08 -21.51 18.77
C VAL A 152 17.23 -22.70 18.31
N VAL A 153 17.15 -22.87 17.00
CA VAL A 153 16.53 -24.04 16.38
C VAL A 153 17.63 -25.01 15.97
N GLY A 154 17.63 -26.19 16.57
CA GLY A 154 18.54 -27.27 16.21
C GLY A 154 18.26 -27.79 14.80
N GLN A 155 19.26 -28.39 14.18
CA GLN A 155 19.13 -28.98 12.85
C GLN A 155 18.35 -30.31 12.96
N LYS A 156 17.01 -30.30 12.96
CA LYS A 156 16.13 -31.42 12.50
C LYS A 156 14.61 -31.19 12.59
N SER A 157 13.93 -31.94 11.72
CA SER A 157 12.54 -32.42 11.63
C SER A 157 11.35 -31.61 12.19
N GLY A 158 11.35 -30.27 12.17
CA GLY A 158 10.12 -29.44 12.06
C GLY A 158 9.07 -29.49 13.19
N GLU A 159 9.17 -30.43 14.12
CA GLU A 159 8.26 -30.69 15.24
C GLU A 159 8.94 -30.51 16.62
N ASP A 160 10.25 -30.22 16.63
CA ASP A 160 11.04 -30.10 17.86
C ASP A 160 10.85 -28.74 18.55
N GLN A 161 10.96 -28.75 19.88
CA GLN A 161 10.86 -27.57 20.73
C GLN A 161 12.04 -26.62 20.52
N VAL A 162 11.77 -25.31 20.55
CA VAL A 162 12.79 -24.26 20.38
C VAL A 162 13.49 -24.01 21.72
N LEU A 163 14.83 -23.95 21.73
CA LEU A 163 15.58 -23.56 22.91
C LEU A 163 15.59 -22.04 23.04
N LEU A 164 15.03 -21.53 24.12
CA LEU A 164 15.10 -20.11 24.48
C LEU A 164 16.37 -19.85 25.30
N THR A 165 17.22 -18.96 24.82
CA THR A 165 18.41 -18.49 25.54
C THR A 165 18.19 -17.03 25.94
N MET A 166 18.28 -16.76 27.24
CA MET A 166 18.23 -15.40 27.78
C MET A 166 19.59 -15.07 28.39
N VAL A 167 20.22 -14.02 27.86
CA VAL A 167 21.56 -13.61 28.30
C VAL A 167 21.56 -12.11 28.58
N GLU A 168 22.10 -11.72 29.73
CA GLU A 168 22.34 -10.32 30.02
C GLU A 168 23.58 -9.82 29.25
N ARG A 169 23.40 -8.75 28.47
CA ARG A 169 24.47 -8.12 27.69
C ARG A 169 25.05 -6.96 28.49
N LYS A 170 26.37 -6.95 28.64
CA LYS A 170 27.17 -5.84 29.18
C LYS A 170 27.73 -4.96 28.06
#